data_AF-A0A354BQV8-F1
#
_entry.id   AF-A0A354BQV8-F1
#
_cell.length_a   1.000
_cell.length_b   1.000
_cell.length_c   1.000
_cell.angle_alpha   90.00
_cell.angle_beta   90.00
_cell.angle_gamma   90.00
#
_symmetry.space_group_name_H-M   'P 1'
#
loop_
_entity.id
_entity.type
_entity.pdbx_description
1 polymer ?
#
loop_
_entity_poly.entity_id
_entity_poly.type
_entity_poly.pdbx_seq_one_letter_code
_entity_poly.pdbx_strand_id
1 'polypeptide(L)' 'STMLASGVQLLDALDVSKRVMSNRVLEETVESARQNIREGETIADPLKRSGEFPALVTHMIAVGEKSGEMEEMLRRVSHI' A
#
# COMPACT_ATOMS: atom_id res chain seq x y z
N SER A 1 8.63 7.76 14.68
CA SER A 1 7.64 7.72 13.58
C SER A 1 7.36 6.28 13.18
N THR A 2 6.53 5.58 13.96
CA THR A 2 6.15 4.18 13.69
C THR A 2 5.32 4.06 12.41
N MET A 3 4.43 5.03 12.17
CA MET A 3 3.58 5.12 10.97
C MET A 3 4.35 5.12 9.64
N LEU A 4 5.40 5.94 9.57
CA LEU A 4 6.23 6.07 8.36
C LEU A 4 7.01 4.77 8.09
N ALA A 5 7.45 4.08 9.15
CA ALA A 5 8.10 2.78 9.05
C ALA A 5 7.12 1.69 8.58
N SER A 6 5.89 1.67 9.09
CA SER A 6 4.84 0.74 8.66
C SER A 6 4.42 0.97 7.21
N GLY A 7 4.39 2.22 6.75
CA GLY A 7 4.12 2.58 5.36
C GLY A 7 5.19 2.07 4.39
N VAL A 8 6.47 2.19 4.77
CA VAL A 8 7.59 1.64 3.97
C VAL A 8 7.55 0.11 3.92
N GLN A 9 7.26 -0.56 5.04
CA GLN A 9 7.14 -2.03 5.08
C GLN A 9 6.00 -2.57 4.20
N LEU A 10 4.87 -1.85 4.10
CA LEU A 10 3.79 -2.19 3.16
C LEU A 10 4.30 -2.16 1.71
N LEU A 11 5.05 -1.13 1.34
CA LEU A 11 5.60 -1.02 -0.01
C LEU A 11 6.67 -2.08 -0.30
N ASP A 12 7.44 -2.48 0.71
CA ASP A 12 8.37 -3.61 0.59
C ASP A 12 7.60 -4.92 0.31
N ALA A 13 6.50 -5.15 1.03
CA ALA A 13 5.63 -6.31 0.79
C ALA A 13 5.00 -6.28 -0.61
N LEU A 14 4.51 -5.12 -1.05
CA LEU A 14 3.95 -4.95 -2.40
C LEU A 14 5.01 -5.14 -3.50
N ASP A 15 6.27 -4.73 -3.28
CA ASP A 15 7.36 -4.94 -4.24
C ASP A 15 7.73 -6.44 -4.36
N VAL A 16 7.64 -7.20 -3.27
CA VAL A 16 7.79 -8.67 -3.29
C VAL A 16 6.64 -9.32 -4.07
N SER A 17 5.39 -8.95 -3.78
CA SER A 17 4.21 -9.47 -4.50
C SER A 17 4.26 -9.16 -6.00
N LYS A 18 4.69 -7.95 -6.37
CA LYS A 18 4.92 -7.52 -7.75
C LYS A 18 5.92 -8.42 -8.49
N ARG A 19 7.06 -8.77 -7.88
CA ARG A 19 8.05 -9.68 -8.51
C ARG A 19 7.46 -11.06 -8.80
N VAL A 20 6.52 -11.51 -7.97
CA VAL A 20 5.84 -12.80 -8.16
C VAL A 20 4.78 -12.73 -9.26
N MET A 21 4.07 -11.61 -9.39
CA MET A 21 2.94 -11.46 -10.32
C MET A 21 3.32 -10.98 -11.73
N SER A 22 4.57 -10.54 -11.97
CA SER A 22 5.04 -10.00 -13.27
C SER A 22 4.07 -8.96 -13.90
N ASN A 23 3.40 -8.17 -13.05
CA ASN A 23 2.44 -7.16 -13.48
C ASN A 23 3.12 -5.78 -13.52
N ARG A 24 3.41 -5.31 -14.73
CA ARG A 24 4.10 -4.03 -14.99
C ARG A 24 3.28 -2.80 -14.58
N VAL A 25 1.95 -2.89 -14.60
CA VAL A 25 1.06 -1.80 -14.13
C VAL A 25 1.09 -1.68 -12.61
N LEU A 26 1.15 -2.83 -11.93
CA LEU A 26 1.32 -2.89 -10.48
C LEU A 26 2.70 -2.33 -10.06
N GLU A 27 3.73 -2.58 -10.85
CA GLU A 27 5.08 -2.04 -10.65
C GLU A 27 5.13 -0.52 -10.65
N GLU A 28 4.55 0.11 -11.67
CA GLU A 28 4.49 1.57 -11.78
C GLU A 28 3.65 2.19 -10.65
N THR A 29 2.57 1.50 -10.26
CA THR A 29 1.69 1.93 -9.17
C THR A 29 2.39 1.92 -7.82
N VAL A 30 3.13 0.86 -7.49
CA VAL A 30 3.86 0.73 -6.22
C VAL A 30 5.01 1.73 -6.15
N GLU A 31 5.71 1.97 -7.25
CA GLU A 31 6.80 2.95 -7.25
C GLU A 31 6.28 4.40 -7.17
N SER A 32 5.14 4.70 -7.80
CA SER A 32 4.45 5.97 -7.60
C SER A 32 4.02 6.16 -6.14
N ALA A 33 3.45 5.14 -5.51
CA ALA A 33 3.09 5.18 -4.08
C ALA A 33 4.31 5.44 -3.18
N ARG A 34 5.46 4.80 -3.46
CA ARG A 34 6.74 5.08 -2.78
C ARG A 34 7.18 6.53 -2.87
N GLN A 35 7.07 7.12 -4.05
CA GLN A 35 7.46 8.51 -4.24
C GLN A 35 6.54 9.46 -3.48
N ASN A 36 5.23 9.25 -3.55
CA ASN A 36 4.22 10.05 -2.87
C ASN A 36 4.43 10.02 -1.33
N ILE A 37 4.75 8.87 -0.76
CA ILE A 37 5.04 8.75 0.69
C ILE A 37 6.31 9.49 1.09
N ARG A 38 7.35 9.45 0.24
CA ARG A 38 8.58 10.24 0.48
C ARG A 38 8.32 11.74 0.47
N GLU A 39 7.30 12.18 -0.27
CA GLU A 39 6.85 13.57 -0.37
C GLU A 39 5.82 13.96 0.70
N GLY A 40 5.36 12.99 1.51
CA GLY A 40 4.42 13.22 2.62
C GLY A 40 2.94 13.04 2.23
N GLU A 41 2.64 12.52 1.04
CA GLU A 41 1.30 12.12 0.64
C GLU A 41 0.90 10.76 1.23
N THR A 42 -0.40 10.47 1.15
CA THR A 42 -1.00 9.23 1.68
C THR A 42 -0.70 8.02 0.79
N ILE A 43 -0.67 6.82 1.38
CA ILE A 43 -0.48 5.55 0.65
C ILE A 43 -1.74 5.16 -0.11
N ALA A 44 -2.90 5.44 0.46
CA ALA A 44 -4.17 4.95 -0.05
C ALA A 44 -4.59 5.62 -1.37
N ASP A 45 -4.32 6.93 -1.52
CA ASP A 45 -4.79 7.68 -2.70
C ASP A 45 -4.12 7.23 -4.00
N PRO A 46 -2.78 7.03 -4.08
CA PRO A 46 -2.13 6.48 -5.28
C PRO A 46 -2.64 5.08 -5.64
N LEU A 47 -2.80 4.20 -4.65
CA LEU A 47 -3.30 2.85 -4.86
C LEU A 47 -4.75 2.85 -5.36
N LYS A 48 -5.58 3.73 -4.81
CA LYS A 48 -6.97 3.91 -5.24
C LYS A 48 -7.08 4.47 -6.66
N ARG A 49 -6.22 5.41 -7.03
CA ARG A 49 -6.16 5.99 -8.39
C ARG A 49 -5.73 4.97 -9.45
N SER A 50 -4.94 3.96 -9.08
CA SER A 50 -4.50 2.93 -10.02
C SER A 50 -5.64 2.05 -10.55
N GLY A 51 -6.71 1.84 -9.77
CA GLY A 51 -7.80 0.92 -10.12
C GLY A 51 -7.43 -0.56 -10.06
N GLU A 52 -6.16 -0.90 -9.79
CA GLU A 52 -5.65 -2.28 -9.74
C GLU A 52 -6.02 -3.03 -8.45
N PHE A 53 -6.41 -2.29 -7.40
CA PHE A 53 -6.72 -2.85 -6.09
C PHE A 53 -8.23 -2.78 -5.81
N PRO A 54 -8.83 -3.85 -5.24
CA PRO A 54 -10.21 -3.82 -4.80
C PRO A 54 -10.47 -2.66 -3.82
N ALA A 55 -11.67 -2.07 -3.88
CA ALA A 55 -12.05 -0.95 -3.02
C ALA A 55 -11.84 -1.26 -1.52
N LEU A 56 -12.06 -2.51 -1.10
CA LEU A 56 -11.82 -2.96 0.27
C LEU A 56 -10.34 -2.83 0.68
N VAL A 57 -9.40 -3.22 -0.19
CA VAL A 57 -7.95 -3.16 0.10
C VAL A 57 -7.51 -1.71 0.29
N THR A 58 -7.90 -0.83 -0.64
CA THR A 58 -7.55 0.61 -0.54
C THR A 58 -8.19 1.28 0.68
N HIS A 59 -9.40 0.85 1.07
CA HIS A 59 -10.06 1.33 2.29
C HIS A 59 -9.32 0.88 3.55
N MET A 60 -8.90 -0.38 3.63
CA MET A 60 -8.16 -0.91 4.79
C MET A 60 -6.80 -0.23 4.95
N ILE A 61 -6.12 0.06 3.84
CA ILE A 61 -4.87 0.84 3.84
C ILE A 61 -5.11 2.26 4.35
N ALA A 62 -6.18 2.93 3.90
CA ALA A 62 -6.54 4.27 4.40
C ALA A 62 -6.87 4.29 5.90
N VAL A 63 -7.57 3.26 6.39
CA VAL A 63 -7.89 3.13 7.82
C VAL A 63 -6.61 2.87 8.63
N GLY A 64 -5.77 1.92 8.20
CA GLY A 64 -4.52 1.60 8.88
C GLY A 64 -3.51 2.75 8.86
N GLU A 65 -3.51 3.56 7.80
CA GLU A 65 -2.71 4.77 7.72
C GLU A 65 -3.18 5.85 8.71
N LYS A 66 -4.49 6.00 8.88
CA LYS A 66 -5.06 7.00 9.78
C LYS A 66 -5.00 6.59 11.26
N SER A 67 -5.13 5.30 11.56
CA SER A 67 -5.08 4.77 12.93
C SER A 67 -3.67 4.41 13.38
N GLY A 68 -2.73 4.23 12.45
CA GLY A 68 -1.39 3.69 12.72
C GLY A 68 -1.33 2.18 12.91
N GLU A 69 -2.42 1.49 12.57
CA GLU A 69 -2.55 0.04 12.68
C GLU A 69 -2.42 -0.65 11.31
N MET A 70 -1.50 -0.17 10.48
CA MET A 70 -1.29 -0.70 9.12
C MET A 70 -1.02 -2.21 9.13
N GLU A 71 -0.22 -2.70 10.06
CA GLU A 71 0.11 -4.13 10.18
C GLU A 71 -1.13 -4.99 10.42
N GLU A 72 -2.04 -4.55 11.30
CA GLU A 72 -3.30 -5.25 11.56
C GLU A 72 -4.20 -5.26 10.32
N MET A 73 -4.33 -4.11 9.65
CA MET A 73 -5.19 -3.97 8.47
C MET A 73 -4.70 -4.83 7.30
N LEU A 74 -3.39 -4.92 7.11
CA LEU A 74 -2.79 -5.78 6.08
C LEU A 74 -2.96 -7.26 6.39
N ARG A 75 -2.84 -7.66 7.66
CA ARG A 75 -3.11 -9.04 8.07
C ARG A 75 -4.53 -9.45 7.73
N ARG A 76 -5.52 -8.55 7.94
CA ARG A 76 -6.92 -8.79 7.57
C ARG A 76 -7.09 -8.98 6.06
N VAL A 77 -6.42 -8.20 5.22
CA VAL A 77 -6.49 -8.32 3.74
C VAL A 77 -5.89 -9.64 3.25
N SER A 78 -4.82 -10.14 3.88
CA SER A 78 -4.17 -11.41 3.48
C SER A 78 -5.02 -12.68 3.68
N HIS A 79 -6.12 -12.56 4.43
CA HIS A 79 -7.02 -13.68 4.78
C HIS A 79 -8.35 -13.66 4.01
N ILE A 80 -8.47 -12.81 2.98
CA ILE A 80 -9.64 -12.68 2.10
C ILE A 80 -9.28 -13.16 0.71
#